data_AF-A0A453R7G7-F1
#
_entry.id   AF-A0A453R7G7-F1
#
_cell.length_a   1.000
_cell.length_b   1.000
_cell.length_c   1.000
_cell.angle_alpha   90.00
_cell.angle_beta   90.00
_cell.angle_gamma   90.00
#
_symmetry.space_group_name_H-M   'P 1'
#
loop_
_entity.id
_entity.type
_entity.pdbx_description
1 polymer ?
#
loop_
_entity_poly.entity_id
_entity_poly.type
_entity_poly.pdbx_seq_one_letter_code
_entity_poly.pdbx_strand_id
1 'polypeptide(L)'
;MAAAPSASRLLEEPHGVLKKGKAKEEEEEARDWAELPRDALLAVFHKLDHIDILTGPDMVCSPWRRATMDEPELWRRIDMRFHVAEQYPGVLFEMVRAAMRRSAGRCEAFWCEGEFSDNVLSLLGDAAPSLKSLRLIGCDDIVDSTFKVLITKFPVLEELELSNCWHRFPRTLEVIGDACPLLKRFRLSQRSFYSPRVGDSAAMAMMPELQSLQLTANSLTNSGLELILNGCPLLESLDIRSCYHVCMDDDMQAKCSRIRTLRHPEDSMDDYDLSFDYTIPRPCWSTKPIEYAMSCTSPY
;
A
#
# COMPACT_ATOMS: atom_id res chain seq x y z
N MET A 1 2.46 58.58 -45.13
CA MET A 1 2.69 59.22 -43.81
C MET A 1 1.35 59.28 -43.08
N ALA A 2 1.41 58.93 -41.79
CA ALA A 2 0.39 58.66 -40.78
C ALA A 2 -1.04 59.25 -40.84
N ALA A 3 -1.91 58.50 -40.16
CA ALA A 3 -2.99 58.90 -39.23
C ALA A 3 -4.46 58.87 -39.73
N ALA A 4 -5.21 57.94 -39.13
CA ALA A 4 -6.67 57.96 -38.96
C ALA A 4 -7.04 58.83 -37.72
N PRO A 5 -8.26 58.81 -37.13
CA PRO A 5 -9.60 58.35 -37.57
C PRO A 5 -10.71 59.41 -37.26
N SER A 6 -12.00 59.16 -37.56
CA SER A 6 -13.12 59.34 -36.60
C SER A 6 -14.50 58.95 -37.17
N ALA A 7 -15.43 58.64 -36.26
CA ALA A 7 -16.71 57.93 -36.46
C ALA A 7 -17.96 58.83 -36.46
N SER A 8 -19.09 58.33 -37.00
CA SER A 8 -20.48 58.56 -36.53
C SER A 8 -21.46 57.69 -37.36
N ARG A 9 -22.15 56.68 -36.80
CA ARG A 9 -23.49 56.67 -36.17
C ARG A 9 -24.66 57.07 -37.11
N LEU A 10 -25.54 56.12 -37.45
CA LEU A 10 -27.00 56.07 -37.12
C LEU A 10 -27.89 55.24 -38.10
N LEU A 11 -28.79 54.45 -37.49
CA LEU A 11 -30.18 54.08 -37.88
C LEU A 11 -30.52 52.80 -38.70
N GLU A 12 -31.38 52.00 -38.03
CA GLU A 12 -32.58 51.26 -38.49
C GLU A 12 -32.50 49.82 -39.06
N GLU A 13 -33.13 48.91 -38.30
CA GLU A 13 -33.74 47.61 -38.66
C GLU A 13 -34.85 47.79 -39.74
N PRO A 14 -35.34 46.76 -40.51
CA PRO A 14 -35.99 45.58 -39.88
C PRO A 14 -36.26 44.29 -40.69
N HIS A 15 -36.89 43.34 -39.96
CA HIS A 15 -37.86 42.30 -40.38
C HIS A 15 -37.41 40.88 -40.73
N GLY A 16 -37.82 39.95 -39.86
CA GLY A 16 -37.90 38.51 -40.15
C GLY A 16 -38.55 37.72 -39.01
N VAL A 17 -39.85 37.92 -38.78
CA VAL A 17 -40.65 37.07 -37.86
C VAL A 17 -40.94 35.73 -38.52
N LEU A 18 -40.35 34.64 -38.03
CA LEU A 18 -40.78 33.27 -38.35
C LEU A 18 -40.87 32.39 -37.08
N LYS A 19 -42.11 32.31 -36.58
CA LYS A 19 -42.80 31.21 -35.88
C LYS A 19 -41.96 30.23 -35.03
N LYS A 20 -42.09 30.37 -33.70
CA LYS A 20 -41.78 29.34 -32.70
C LYS A 20 -42.65 28.10 -32.93
N GLY A 21 -42.05 27.02 -33.43
CA GLY A 21 -42.55 25.67 -33.19
C GLY A 21 -42.23 25.29 -31.74
N LYS A 22 -43.24 24.95 -30.94
CA LYS A 22 -43.04 24.31 -29.65
C LYS A 22 -42.51 22.90 -29.91
N ALA A 23 -41.19 22.73 -29.82
CA ALA A 23 -40.62 21.42 -29.54
C ALA A 23 -41.15 21.01 -28.17
N LYS A 24 -41.86 19.88 -28.12
CA LYS A 24 -42.28 19.24 -26.89
C LYS A 24 -41.03 18.49 -26.42
N GLU A 25 -40.17 19.18 -25.68
CA GLU A 25 -39.12 18.53 -24.90
C GLU A 25 -39.84 17.60 -23.93
N GLU A 26 -39.69 16.29 -24.14
CA GLU A 26 -39.97 15.33 -23.09
C GLU A 26 -39.02 15.68 -21.95
N GLU A 27 -39.55 16.24 -20.86
CA GLU A 27 -38.82 16.31 -19.59
C GLU A 27 -38.46 14.87 -19.23
N GLU A 28 -37.23 14.45 -19.53
CA GLU A 28 -36.62 13.31 -18.84
C GLU A 28 -36.73 13.64 -17.36
N GLU A 29 -37.60 12.94 -16.63
CA GLU A 29 -37.66 13.01 -15.17
C GLU A 29 -36.23 12.88 -14.65
N ALA A 30 -35.68 13.98 -14.15
CA ALA A 30 -34.35 14.00 -13.59
C ALA A 30 -34.35 13.02 -12.42
N ARG A 31 -33.70 11.87 -12.62
CA ARG A 31 -33.61 10.82 -11.59
C ARG A 31 -32.91 11.40 -10.37
N ASP A 32 -33.61 11.50 -9.25
CA ASP A 32 -33.02 11.93 -8.00
C ASP A 32 -32.23 10.77 -7.37
N TRP A 33 -30.94 10.72 -7.68
CA TRP A 33 -30.03 9.74 -7.10
C TRP A 33 -29.76 9.97 -5.60
N ALA A 34 -30.19 11.11 -5.03
CA ALA A 34 -30.09 11.37 -3.59
C ALA A 34 -31.14 10.57 -2.79
N GLU A 35 -32.24 10.15 -3.41
CA GLU A 35 -33.31 9.34 -2.79
C GLU A 35 -33.08 7.83 -2.90
N LEU A 36 -31.91 7.39 -3.39
CA LEU A 36 -31.58 5.97 -3.41
C LEU A 36 -31.69 5.35 -2.00
N PRO A 37 -32.26 4.14 -1.88
CA PRO A 37 -32.26 3.39 -0.64
C PRO A 37 -30.83 3.23 -0.07
N ARG A 38 -30.72 3.26 1.27
CA ARG A 38 -29.41 3.24 1.97
C ARG A 38 -28.59 2.01 1.63
N ASP A 39 -29.22 0.86 1.50
CA ASP A 39 -28.61 -0.41 1.09
C ASP A 39 -28.02 -0.34 -0.33
N ALA A 40 -28.70 0.31 -1.27
CA ALA A 40 -28.18 0.54 -2.61
C ALA A 40 -26.95 1.47 -2.59
N LEU A 41 -26.98 2.55 -1.80
CA LEU A 41 -25.82 3.44 -1.62
C LEU A 41 -24.63 2.69 -1.02
N LEU A 42 -24.84 1.91 0.03
CA LEU A 42 -23.78 1.13 0.66
C LEU A 42 -23.20 0.06 -0.27
N ALA A 43 -24.03 -0.58 -1.09
CA ALA A 43 -23.57 -1.54 -2.09
C ALA A 43 -22.65 -0.91 -3.15
N VAL A 44 -22.85 0.38 -3.45
CA VAL A 44 -21.94 1.17 -4.30
C VAL A 44 -20.69 1.57 -3.52
N PHE A 45 -20.84 2.12 -2.32
CA PHE A 45 -19.71 2.64 -1.54
C PHE A 45 -18.73 1.55 -1.13
N HIS A 46 -19.18 0.32 -0.88
CA HIS A 46 -18.29 -0.83 -0.62
C HIS A 46 -17.39 -1.22 -1.81
N LYS A 47 -17.60 -0.64 -3.00
CA LYS A 47 -16.75 -0.84 -4.18
C LYS A 47 -15.73 0.28 -4.39
N LEU A 48 -15.80 1.35 -3.60
CA LEU A 48 -14.89 2.48 -3.66
C LEU A 48 -13.79 2.32 -2.62
N ASP A 49 -12.61 2.88 -2.88
CA ASP A 49 -11.61 3.07 -1.82
C ASP A 49 -12.02 4.22 -0.89
N HIS A 50 -11.31 4.36 0.23
CA HIS A 50 -11.70 5.31 1.27
C HIS A 50 -11.37 6.76 0.90
N ILE A 51 -10.46 6.98 -0.06
CA ILE A 51 -10.16 8.31 -0.58
C ILE A 51 -11.32 8.78 -1.44
N ASP A 52 -11.80 7.92 -2.35
CA ASP A 52 -12.96 8.17 -3.19
C ASP A 52 -14.21 8.41 -2.35
N ILE A 53 -14.44 7.63 -1.29
CA ILE A 53 -15.55 7.85 -0.35
C ILE A 53 -15.47 9.25 0.28
N LEU A 54 -14.30 9.64 0.78
CA LEU A 54 -14.06 10.91 1.49
C LEU A 54 -14.12 12.13 0.58
N THR A 55 -13.79 11.99 -0.70
CA THR A 55 -13.71 13.10 -1.66
C THR A 55 -14.90 13.17 -2.60
N GLY A 56 -15.60 12.05 -2.82
CA GLY A 56 -16.80 11.95 -3.66
C GLY A 56 -18.07 11.89 -2.82
N PRO A 57 -18.61 10.69 -2.47
CA PRO A 57 -19.89 10.53 -1.80
C PRO A 57 -20.15 11.41 -0.57
N ASP A 58 -19.11 11.64 0.24
CA ASP A 58 -19.18 12.52 1.40
C ASP A 58 -19.58 13.95 1.05
N MET A 59 -19.24 14.40 -0.15
CA MET A 59 -19.35 15.79 -0.59
C MET A 59 -20.56 16.06 -1.49
N VAL A 60 -21.28 15.02 -1.92
CA VAL A 60 -22.41 15.14 -2.87
C VAL A 60 -23.65 15.74 -2.20
N CYS A 61 -24.20 15.05 -1.20
CA CYS A 61 -25.45 15.45 -0.55
C CYS A 61 -25.55 14.89 0.88
N SER A 62 -26.53 15.38 1.66
CA SER A 62 -26.67 14.99 3.06
C SER A 62 -27.07 13.51 3.29
N PRO A 63 -27.91 12.86 2.46
CA PRO A 63 -28.18 11.42 2.61
C PRO A 63 -26.93 10.56 2.38
N TRP A 64 -26.14 10.85 1.35
CA TRP A 64 -24.93 10.09 1.03
C TRP A 64 -23.88 10.23 2.14
N ARG A 65 -23.64 11.47 2.61
CA ARG A 65 -22.77 11.72 3.76
C ARG A 65 -23.23 10.99 5.03
N ARG A 66 -24.53 10.90 5.29
CA ARG A 66 -25.04 10.12 6.44
C ARG A 66 -24.80 8.63 6.24
N ALA A 67 -25.05 8.11 5.04
CA ALA A 67 -24.80 6.70 4.73
C ALA A 67 -23.32 6.32 4.94
N THR A 68 -22.37 7.19 4.57
CA THR A 68 -20.94 6.94 4.82
C THR A 68 -20.56 7.12 6.30
N MET A 69 -21.12 8.08 7.03
CA MET A 69 -20.78 8.32 8.45
C MET A 69 -21.40 7.30 9.41
N ASP A 70 -22.64 6.88 9.14
CA ASP A 70 -23.42 6.05 10.06
C ASP A 70 -23.23 4.54 9.80
N GLU A 71 -22.33 4.16 8.88
CA GLU A 71 -22.00 2.76 8.58
C GLU A 71 -20.54 2.42 8.92
N PRO A 72 -20.23 2.04 10.17
CA PRO A 72 -18.86 1.73 10.54
C PRO A 72 -18.28 0.50 9.84
N GLU A 73 -19.12 -0.40 9.31
CA GLU A 73 -18.65 -1.58 8.59
C GLU A 73 -18.01 -1.22 7.25
N LEU A 74 -18.39 -0.07 6.67
CA LEU A 74 -17.69 0.54 5.53
C LEU A 74 -16.24 0.92 5.89
N TRP A 75 -15.95 1.19 7.17
CA TRP A 75 -14.64 1.64 7.68
C TRP A 75 -13.88 0.55 8.43
N ARG A 76 -14.34 -0.70 8.33
CA ARG A 76 -13.67 -1.84 8.96
C ARG A 76 -12.35 -2.19 8.26
N ARG A 77 -12.25 -1.93 6.96
CA ARG A 77 -11.04 -2.15 6.16
C ARG A 77 -10.73 -0.89 5.38
N ILE A 78 -9.86 -0.04 5.91
CA ILE A 78 -9.52 1.26 5.34
C ILE A 78 -8.38 1.11 4.33
N ASP A 79 -8.66 1.45 3.08
CA ASP A 79 -7.69 1.48 1.98
C ASP A 79 -7.47 2.92 1.53
N MET A 80 -6.26 3.42 1.78
CA MET A 80 -5.78 4.75 1.40
C MET A 80 -4.55 4.63 0.46
N ARG A 81 -4.46 3.52 -0.30
CA ARG A 81 -3.42 3.32 -1.32
C ARG A 81 -3.83 3.97 -2.62
N PHE A 82 -2.84 4.47 -3.37
CA PHE A 82 -3.02 5.22 -4.62
C PHE A 82 -3.85 6.51 -4.43
N HIS A 83 -3.52 7.60 -5.14
CA HIS A 83 -4.23 8.90 -5.17
C HIS A 83 -3.86 10.02 -4.16
N VAL A 84 -3.15 9.77 -3.06
CA VAL A 84 -3.02 10.85 -2.03
C VAL A 84 -1.85 11.81 -2.26
N ALA A 85 -0.67 11.31 -2.61
CA ALA A 85 0.56 12.13 -2.58
C ALA A 85 0.58 13.25 -3.64
N GLU A 86 0.09 12.99 -4.86
CA GLU A 86 0.14 13.98 -5.94
C GLU A 86 -1.10 14.91 -6.00
N GLN A 87 -2.27 14.43 -5.61
CA GLN A 87 -3.52 15.20 -5.73
C GLN A 87 -3.88 15.99 -4.48
N TYR A 88 -3.46 15.54 -3.30
CA TYR A 88 -3.89 16.15 -2.03
C TYR A 88 -2.77 16.23 -0.97
N PRO A 89 -1.67 16.95 -1.24
CA PRO A 89 -0.61 17.14 -0.26
C PRO A 89 -1.17 17.76 1.03
N GLY A 90 -0.85 17.14 2.17
CA GLY A 90 -1.20 17.65 3.50
C GLY A 90 -2.61 17.37 4.02
N VAL A 91 -3.49 16.67 3.28
CA VAL A 91 -4.84 16.32 3.80
C VAL A 91 -4.97 14.87 4.28
N LEU A 92 -3.98 14.01 3.99
CA LEU A 92 -4.02 12.59 4.36
C LEU A 92 -4.32 12.40 5.85
N PHE A 93 -3.68 13.19 6.72
CA PHE A 93 -3.88 13.08 8.15
C PHE A 93 -5.35 13.32 8.55
N GLU A 94 -6.02 14.30 7.94
CA GLU A 94 -7.45 14.55 8.21
C GLU A 94 -8.34 13.47 7.62
N MET A 95 -7.98 12.91 6.46
CA MET A 95 -8.66 11.75 5.87
C MET A 95 -8.57 10.52 6.78
N VAL A 96 -7.37 10.18 7.24
CA VAL A 96 -7.15 9.07 8.18
C VAL A 96 -7.89 9.33 9.49
N ARG A 97 -7.84 10.55 10.02
CA ARG A 97 -8.59 10.93 11.22
C ARG A 97 -10.10 10.76 11.04
N ALA A 98 -10.66 11.18 9.90
CA ALA A 98 -12.07 10.99 9.60
C ALA A 98 -12.42 9.50 9.51
N ALA A 99 -11.61 8.72 8.78
CA ALA A 99 -11.79 7.29 8.62
C ALA A 99 -11.74 6.53 9.95
N MET A 100 -10.75 6.83 10.79
CA MET A 100 -10.59 6.22 12.11
C MET A 100 -11.76 6.54 13.03
N ARG A 101 -12.24 7.80 13.03
CA ARG A 101 -13.45 8.17 13.80
C ARG A 101 -14.67 7.36 13.38
N ARG A 102 -14.87 7.16 12.07
CA ARG A 102 -16.01 6.39 11.52
C ARG A 102 -15.90 4.89 11.75
N SER A 103 -14.68 4.36 11.81
CA SER A 103 -14.44 2.96 12.20
C SER A 103 -14.89 2.65 13.63
N ALA A 104 -14.99 3.67 14.50
CA ALA A 104 -15.41 3.54 15.89
C ALA A 104 -14.68 2.41 16.64
N GLY A 105 -13.35 2.31 16.45
CA GLY A 105 -12.50 1.30 17.08
C GLY A 105 -12.55 -0.09 16.45
N ARG A 106 -13.30 -0.27 15.35
CA ARG A 106 -13.49 -1.54 14.64
C ARG A 106 -12.62 -1.68 13.39
N CYS A 107 -11.66 -0.78 13.19
CA CYS A 107 -10.70 -0.90 12.10
C CYS A 107 -9.88 -2.19 12.27
N GLU A 108 -10.01 -3.11 11.30
CA GLU A 108 -9.29 -4.38 11.24
C GLU A 108 -8.21 -4.39 10.16
N ALA A 109 -8.31 -3.52 9.16
CA ALA A 109 -7.28 -3.36 8.15
C ALA A 109 -7.05 -1.88 7.85
N PHE A 110 -5.78 -1.49 7.75
CA PHE A 110 -5.38 -0.15 7.36
C PHE A 110 -4.22 -0.23 6.37
N TRP A 111 -4.44 0.26 5.16
CA TRP A 111 -3.48 0.23 4.08
C TRP A 111 -3.21 1.65 3.58
N CYS A 112 -1.95 2.00 3.42
CA CYS A 112 -1.54 3.34 3.00
C CYS A 112 -0.33 3.27 2.07
N GLU A 113 -0.28 4.22 1.13
CA GLU A 113 0.86 4.40 0.23
C GLU A 113 1.32 5.87 0.19
N GLY A 114 2.63 6.10 0.24
CA GLY A 114 3.24 7.42 0.12
C GLY A 114 3.42 8.15 1.46
N GLU A 115 3.27 9.49 1.46
CA GLU A 115 3.54 10.34 2.62
C GLU A 115 2.80 9.86 3.88
N PHE A 116 3.52 9.42 4.90
CA PHE A 116 2.93 8.90 6.13
C PHE A 116 3.75 9.32 7.34
N SER A 117 3.21 10.24 8.14
CA SER A 117 3.93 10.84 9.26
C SER A 117 3.71 10.11 10.58
N ASP A 118 4.62 10.36 11.54
CA ASP A 118 4.51 9.88 12.93
C ASP A 118 3.19 10.26 13.62
N ASN A 119 2.56 11.38 13.22
CA ASN A 119 1.24 11.76 13.73
C ASN A 119 0.15 10.76 13.35
N VAL A 120 0.22 10.22 12.12
CA VAL A 120 -0.73 9.20 11.64
C VAL A 120 -0.50 7.88 12.36
N LEU A 121 0.77 7.49 12.57
CA LEU A 121 1.16 6.31 13.35
C LEU A 121 0.57 6.38 14.77
N SER A 122 0.76 7.50 15.46
CA SER A 122 0.23 7.70 16.81
C SER A 122 -1.29 7.55 16.87
N LEU A 123 -2.00 8.21 15.94
CA LEU A 123 -3.45 8.10 15.80
C LEU A 123 -3.91 6.65 15.57
N LEU A 124 -3.23 5.92 14.67
CA LEU A 124 -3.57 4.52 14.38
C LEU A 124 -3.42 3.65 15.63
N GLY A 125 -2.34 3.84 16.38
CA GLY A 125 -2.08 3.11 17.62
C GLY A 125 -3.15 3.33 18.69
N ASP A 126 -3.78 4.50 18.72
CA ASP A 126 -4.81 4.83 19.71
C ASP A 126 -6.23 4.48 19.23
N ALA A 127 -6.47 4.51 17.91
CA ALA A 127 -7.82 4.38 17.34
C ALA A 127 -8.13 2.99 16.77
N ALA A 128 -7.14 2.12 16.55
CA ALA A 128 -7.32 0.81 15.92
C ALA A 128 -6.78 -0.36 16.78
N PRO A 129 -7.34 -0.61 17.97
CA PRO A 129 -6.89 -1.72 18.83
C PRO A 129 -7.20 -3.11 18.26
N SER A 130 -8.12 -3.20 17.29
CA SER A 130 -8.55 -4.45 16.65
C SER A 130 -7.83 -4.72 15.32
N LEU A 131 -6.73 -4.02 15.03
CA LEU A 131 -6.05 -4.06 13.75
C LEU A 131 -5.40 -5.43 13.51
N LYS A 132 -5.82 -6.09 12.42
CA LYS A 132 -5.33 -7.40 11.97
C LYS A 132 -4.42 -7.32 10.74
N SER A 133 -4.54 -6.26 9.94
CA SER A 133 -3.75 -6.08 8.71
C SER A 133 -3.26 -4.64 8.60
N LEU A 134 -1.95 -4.46 8.60
CA LEU A 134 -1.29 -3.16 8.42
C LEU A 134 -0.38 -3.22 7.21
N ARG A 135 -0.62 -2.36 6.21
CA ARG A 135 0.24 -2.28 5.02
C ARG A 135 0.67 -0.84 4.80
N LEU A 136 1.97 -0.60 4.84
CA LEU A 136 2.59 0.72 4.66
C LEU A 136 3.57 0.60 3.50
N ILE A 137 3.26 1.28 2.40
CA ILE A 137 3.99 1.17 1.13
C ILE A 137 4.57 2.52 0.75
N GLY A 138 5.87 2.63 0.50
CA GLY A 138 6.47 3.92 0.12
C GLY A 138 6.38 5.00 1.21
N CYS A 139 6.25 4.60 2.48
CA CYS A 139 6.11 5.50 3.62
C CYS A 139 7.48 5.87 4.18
N ASP A 140 8.10 6.91 3.61
CA ASP A 140 9.51 7.24 3.86
C ASP A 140 9.77 7.95 5.19
N ASP A 141 8.78 8.63 5.76
CA ASP A 141 8.91 9.39 7.01
C ASP A 141 8.80 8.51 8.28
N ILE A 142 8.55 7.21 8.14
CA ILE A 142 8.37 6.31 9.28
C ILE A 142 9.71 5.98 9.94
N VAL A 143 9.94 6.54 11.12
CA VAL A 143 11.15 6.25 11.89
C VAL A 143 11.05 4.91 12.63
N ASP A 144 12.02 4.01 12.41
CA ASP A 144 12.07 2.65 13.01
C ASP A 144 11.91 2.64 14.55
N SER A 145 12.49 3.60 15.27
CA SER A 145 12.31 3.66 16.74
C SER A 145 10.87 4.00 17.15
N THR A 146 10.18 4.84 16.37
CA THR A 146 8.76 5.17 16.60
C THR A 146 7.89 3.96 16.25
N PHE A 147 8.18 3.32 15.12
CA PHE A 147 7.44 2.16 14.66
C PHE A 147 7.58 0.94 15.60
N LYS A 148 8.77 0.72 16.17
CA LYS A 148 9.01 -0.27 17.23
C LYS A 148 8.05 -0.10 18.42
N VAL A 149 7.76 1.12 18.83
CA VAL A 149 6.80 1.37 19.92
C VAL A 149 5.38 1.13 19.44
N LEU A 150 5.05 1.60 18.23
CA LEU A 150 3.72 1.43 17.67
C LEU A 150 3.32 -0.04 17.54
N ILE A 151 4.18 -0.91 17.02
CA ILE A 151 3.83 -2.31 16.72
C ILE A 151 3.35 -3.07 17.96
N THR A 152 3.85 -2.70 19.15
CA THR A 152 3.41 -3.26 20.44
C THR A 152 1.96 -2.96 20.80
N LYS A 153 1.33 -1.98 20.14
CA LYS A 153 -0.09 -1.67 20.30
C LYS A 153 -1.01 -2.57 19.47
N PHE A 154 -0.46 -3.45 18.62
CA PHE A 154 -1.23 -4.33 17.73
C PHE A 154 -0.99 -5.83 18.01
N PRO A 155 -1.38 -6.34 19.19
CA PRO A 155 -1.12 -7.73 19.59
C PRO A 155 -1.89 -8.78 18.77
N VAL A 156 -2.96 -8.36 18.09
CA VAL A 156 -3.80 -9.23 17.25
C VAL A 156 -3.46 -9.14 15.76
N LEU A 157 -2.34 -8.51 15.41
CA LEU A 157 -1.92 -8.33 14.03
C LEU A 157 -1.61 -9.68 13.37
N GLU A 158 -2.29 -9.96 12.26
CA GLU A 158 -2.12 -11.18 11.46
C GLU A 158 -1.31 -10.94 10.18
N GLU A 159 -1.22 -9.68 9.73
CA GLU A 159 -0.53 -9.28 8.52
C GLU A 159 0.18 -7.93 8.69
N LEU A 160 1.46 -7.91 8.34
CA LEU A 160 2.27 -6.71 8.28
C LEU A 160 2.97 -6.63 6.92
N GLU A 161 2.86 -5.47 6.28
CA GLU A 161 3.63 -5.14 5.09
C GLU A 161 4.33 -3.79 5.29
N LEU A 162 5.65 -3.80 5.13
CA LEU A 162 6.53 -2.63 5.11
C LEU A 162 7.31 -2.70 3.79
N SER A 163 6.75 -2.13 2.74
CA SER A 163 7.30 -2.24 1.39
C SER A 163 7.75 -0.89 0.88
N ASN A 164 8.92 -0.82 0.25
CA ASN A 164 9.39 0.37 -0.46
C ASN A 164 9.53 1.64 0.41
N CYS A 165 9.58 1.49 1.74
CA CYS A 165 9.85 2.57 2.70
C CYS A 165 11.36 2.83 2.84
N TRP A 166 11.74 4.07 3.14
CA TRP A 166 13.12 4.48 3.40
C TRP A 166 13.85 3.66 4.49
N HIS A 167 13.16 3.35 5.59
CA HIS A 167 13.74 2.61 6.70
C HIS A 167 13.67 1.08 6.51
N ARG A 168 14.68 0.36 7.04
CA ARG A 168 14.78 -1.11 7.00
C ARG A 168 14.31 -1.81 8.27
N PHE A 169 13.88 -1.04 9.26
CA PHE A 169 13.23 -1.49 10.49
C PHE A 169 13.98 -2.50 11.39
N PRO A 170 15.32 -2.45 11.54
CA PRO A 170 16.05 -3.46 12.31
C PRO A 170 15.58 -3.54 13.78
N ARG A 171 15.25 -2.41 14.43
CA ARG A 171 14.82 -2.41 15.83
C ARG A 171 13.38 -2.90 16.00
N THR A 172 12.53 -2.67 15.00
CA THR A 172 11.18 -3.24 14.95
C THR A 172 11.25 -4.75 14.80
N LEU A 173 12.12 -5.24 13.92
CA LEU A 173 12.31 -6.68 13.73
C LEU A 173 12.69 -7.37 15.05
N GLU A 174 13.45 -6.72 15.94
CA GLU A 174 13.86 -7.31 17.23
C GLU A 174 12.69 -7.65 18.16
N VAL A 175 11.55 -6.98 18.00
CA VAL A 175 10.41 -7.12 18.92
C VAL A 175 9.15 -7.67 18.26
N ILE A 176 9.13 -7.78 16.93
CA ILE A 176 7.90 -8.11 16.20
C ILE A 176 7.34 -9.48 16.58
N GLY A 177 8.21 -10.47 16.83
CA GLY A 177 7.79 -11.81 17.25
C GLY A 177 7.04 -11.81 18.59
N ASP A 178 7.52 -11.01 19.55
CA ASP A 178 6.89 -10.87 20.86
C ASP A 178 5.65 -9.96 20.82
N ALA A 179 5.71 -8.90 20.00
CA ALA A 179 4.65 -7.90 19.90
C ALA A 179 3.42 -8.42 19.14
N CYS A 180 3.63 -9.24 18.10
CA CYS A 180 2.58 -9.73 17.20
C CYS A 180 2.65 -11.26 17.07
N PRO A 181 2.32 -12.02 18.13
CA PRO A 181 2.45 -13.48 18.14
C PRO A 181 1.52 -14.19 17.16
N LEU A 182 0.48 -13.52 16.67
CA LEU A 182 -0.51 -14.04 15.71
C LEU A 182 -0.17 -13.74 14.24
N LEU A 183 1.03 -13.20 13.98
CA LEU A 183 1.43 -12.77 12.64
C LEU A 183 1.56 -13.97 11.70
N LYS A 184 0.73 -14.00 10.65
CA LYS A 184 0.68 -15.08 9.64
C LYS A 184 1.37 -14.69 8.34
N ARG A 185 1.32 -13.40 7.99
CA ARG A 185 1.90 -12.86 6.76
C ARG A 185 2.80 -11.68 7.10
N PHE A 186 4.07 -11.78 6.70
CA PHE A 186 5.00 -10.68 6.85
C PHE A 186 5.71 -10.39 5.52
N ARG A 187 5.61 -9.14 5.07
CA ARG A 187 6.34 -8.65 3.91
C ARG A 187 7.19 -7.45 4.31
N LEU A 188 8.49 -7.55 4.07
CA LEU A 188 9.46 -6.46 4.24
C LEU A 188 10.28 -6.37 2.95
N SER A 189 9.92 -5.41 2.10
CA SER A 189 10.50 -5.27 0.77
C SER A 189 11.12 -3.90 0.57
N GLN A 190 12.21 -3.84 -0.19
CA GLN A 190 12.91 -2.59 -0.50
C GLN A 190 12.82 -2.31 -2.00
N ARG A 191 12.83 -1.03 -2.39
CA ARG A 191 12.80 -0.62 -3.81
C ARG A 191 14.02 -1.12 -4.59
N SER A 192 15.13 -1.28 -3.90
CA SER A 192 16.38 -1.79 -4.47
C SER A 192 17.25 -2.41 -3.38
N PHE A 193 18.21 -3.26 -3.79
CA PHE A 193 19.18 -3.81 -2.85
C PHE A 193 20.26 -2.78 -2.54
N TYR A 194 20.47 -2.50 -1.25
CA TYR A 194 21.54 -1.62 -0.77
C TYR A 194 22.59 -2.43 0.01
N SER A 195 23.86 -2.34 -0.43
CA SER A 195 24.99 -3.16 0.04
C SER A 195 25.88 -2.46 1.09
N PRO A 196 25.42 -2.36 2.34
CA PRO A 196 26.33 -2.54 3.46
C PRO A 196 25.81 -3.71 4.31
N ARG A 197 26.69 -4.67 4.63
CA ARG A 197 26.40 -5.77 5.55
C ARG A 197 25.99 -5.16 6.89
N VAL A 198 24.69 -5.11 7.18
CA VAL A 198 24.15 -4.76 8.49
C VAL A 198 23.77 -6.07 9.18
N GLY A 199 24.17 -6.16 10.45
CA GLY A 199 24.23 -7.36 11.26
C GLY A 199 22.94 -8.15 11.37
N ASP A 200 23.13 -9.40 11.77
CA ASP A 200 22.24 -10.54 11.63
C ASP A 200 20.78 -10.27 12.00
N SER A 201 19.89 -10.71 11.11
CA SER A 201 18.44 -10.76 11.24
C SER A 201 17.94 -11.77 12.29
N ALA A 202 18.74 -12.04 13.33
CA ALA A 202 18.38 -12.89 14.48
C ALA A 202 17.11 -12.38 15.19
N ALA A 203 16.82 -11.11 15.02
CA ALA A 203 15.61 -10.42 15.41
C ALA A 203 14.29 -11.08 14.91
N MET A 204 14.29 -11.73 13.75
CA MET A 204 13.08 -12.32 13.15
C MET A 204 12.75 -13.74 13.68
N ALA A 205 13.52 -14.23 14.65
CA ALA A 205 13.65 -15.66 14.90
C ALA A 205 12.48 -16.35 15.60
N MET A 206 11.38 -15.68 15.95
CA MET A 206 10.27 -16.33 16.67
C MET A 206 8.91 -15.78 16.26
N MET A 207 8.32 -16.32 15.19
CA MET A 207 6.94 -16.04 14.77
C MET A 207 6.23 -17.38 14.52
N PRO A 208 5.63 -18.00 15.56
CA PRO A 208 5.16 -19.38 15.49
C PRO A 208 4.02 -19.61 14.50
N GLU A 209 3.19 -18.57 14.29
CA GLU A 209 2.04 -18.59 13.38
C GLU A 209 2.38 -18.17 11.95
N LEU A 210 3.64 -17.82 11.66
CA LEU A 210 4.03 -17.27 10.37
C LEU A 210 3.95 -18.34 9.27
N GLN A 211 3.14 -18.06 8.25
CA GLN A 211 2.87 -18.95 7.11
C GLN A 211 3.47 -18.42 5.82
N SER A 212 3.58 -17.09 5.68
CA SER A 212 4.15 -16.45 4.49
C SER A 212 5.12 -15.36 4.89
N LEU A 213 6.34 -15.46 4.39
CA LEU A 213 7.39 -14.45 4.56
C LEU A 213 7.92 -13.99 3.20
N GLN A 214 7.93 -12.69 2.99
CA GLN A 214 8.53 -12.07 1.82
C GLN A 214 9.56 -11.03 2.24
N LEU A 215 10.82 -11.30 1.90
CA LEU A 215 11.99 -10.48 2.13
C LEU A 215 12.64 -10.17 0.78
N THR A 216 12.16 -9.13 0.10
CA THR A 216 12.73 -8.73 -1.19
C THR A 216 13.80 -7.66 -0.99
N ALA A 217 14.95 -7.81 -1.65
CA ALA A 217 16.09 -6.89 -1.56
C ALA A 217 16.56 -6.63 -0.11
N ASN A 218 16.50 -7.68 0.72
CA ASN A 218 16.93 -7.64 2.11
C ASN A 218 18.41 -8.08 2.24
N SER A 219 19.07 -7.70 3.35
CA SER A 219 20.45 -8.13 3.67
C SER A 219 20.48 -9.49 4.39
N LEU A 220 19.45 -10.33 4.19
CA LEU A 220 19.32 -11.65 4.79
C LEU A 220 20.54 -12.52 4.49
N THR A 221 21.11 -13.15 5.52
CA THR A 221 22.24 -14.08 5.41
C THR A 221 21.78 -15.53 5.54
N ASN A 222 22.60 -16.51 5.16
CA ASN A 222 22.32 -17.93 5.42
C ASN A 222 22.02 -18.19 6.91
N SER A 223 22.81 -17.63 7.84
CA SER A 223 22.58 -17.75 9.28
C SER A 223 21.21 -17.18 9.69
N GLY A 224 20.85 -16.02 9.15
CA GLY A 224 19.55 -15.41 9.38
C GLY A 224 18.39 -16.25 8.86
N LEU A 225 18.53 -16.83 7.67
CA LEU A 225 17.54 -17.73 7.08
C LEU A 225 17.36 -18.99 7.92
N GLU A 226 18.45 -19.58 8.44
CA GLU A 226 18.37 -20.73 9.34
C GLU A 226 17.59 -20.43 10.62
N LEU A 227 17.80 -19.26 11.22
CA LEU A 227 17.04 -18.83 12.39
C LEU A 227 15.55 -18.68 12.08
N ILE A 228 15.20 -18.09 10.93
CA ILE A 228 13.81 -17.97 10.49
C ILE A 228 13.17 -19.34 10.29
N LEU A 229 13.85 -20.24 9.58
CA LEU A 229 13.37 -21.60 9.35
C LEU A 229 13.11 -22.31 10.68
N ASN A 230 14.05 -22.24 11.63
CA ASN A 230 13.91 -22.88 12.95
C ASN A 230 12.81 -22.22 13.81
N GLY A 231 12.63 -20.91 13.69
CA GLY A 231 11.69 -20.11 14.46
C GLY A 231 10.25 -20.10 13.95
N CYS A 232 10.05 -20.38 12.67
CA CYS A 232 8.75 -20.33 11.98
C CYS A 232 8.39 -21.73 11.46
N PRO A 233 7.88 -22.62 12.32
CA PRO A 233 7.61 -24.01 11.94
C PRO A 233 6.47 -24.16 10.92
N LEU A 234 5.53 -23.20 10.89
CA LEU A 234 4.37 -23.19 9.99
C LEU A 234 4.63 -22.46 8.66
N LEU A 235 5.88 -22.03 8.39
CA LEU A 235 6.20 -21.29 7.18
C LEU A 235 6.02 -22.17 5.94
N GLU A 236 5.10 -21.78 5.06
CA GLU A 236 4.79 -22.51 3.82
C GLU A 236 5.25 -21.75 2.57
N SER A 237 5.33 -20.42 2.64
CA SER A 237 5.74 -19.55 1.54
C SER A 237 6.90 -18.66 1.95
N LEU A 238 7.99 -18.71 1.20
CA LEU A 238 9.18 -17.89 1.40
C LEU A 238 9.61 -17.26 0.08
N ASP A 239 9.62 -15.93 0.03
CA ASP A 239 10.17 -15.17 -1.09
C ASP A 239 11.39 -14.36 -0.61
N ILE A 240 12.57 -14.71 -1.11
CA ILE A 240 13.85 -14.06 -0.78
C ILE A 240 14.52 -13.46 -2.01
N ARG A 241 13.75 -13.10 -3.05
CA ARG A 241 14.29 -12.48 -4.27
C ARG A 241 15.13 -11.25 -3.96
N SER A 242 16.23 -11.08 -4.69
CA SER A 242 17.24 -10.05 -4.48
C SER A 242 17.91 -10.05 -3.08
N CYS A 243 17.82 -11.13 -2.29
CA CYS A 243 18.64 -11.31 -1.09
C CYS A 243 20.01 -11.90 -1.43
N TYR A 244 20.89 -11.11 -2.03
CA TYR A 244 22.18 -11.59 -2.58
C TYR A 244 23.24 -12.01 -1.55
N HIS A 245 22.92 -11.97 -0.26
CA HIS A 245 23.73 -12.53 0.82
C HIS A 245 23.34 -13.97 1.21
N VAL A 246 22.28 -14.51 0.60
CA VAL A 246 21.90 -15.92 0.73
C VAL A 246 22.51 -16.72 -0.42
N CYS A 247 23.26 -17.75 -0.06
CA CYS A 247 23.74 -18.80 -0.97
C CYS A 247 22.81 -20.01 -0.88
N MET A 248 22.19 -20.39 -1.99
CA MET A 248 21.28 -21.54 -2.08
C MET A 248 22.04 -22.82 -2.49
N ASP A 249 23.07 -23.18 -1.71
CA ASP A 249 23.77 -24.45 -1.85
C ASP A 249 22.88 -25.66 -1.49
N ASP A 250 23.37 -26.87 -1.73
CA ASP A 250 22.62 -28.11 -1.50
C ASP A 250 22.12 -28.22 -0.04
N ASP A 251 22.94 -27.79 0.92
CA ASP A 251 22.59 -27.78 2.35
C ASP A 251 21.44 -26.81 2.64
N MET A 252 21.49 -25.59 2.12
CA MET A 252 20.42 -24.61 2.30
C MET A 252 19.13 -25.03 1.59
N GLN A 253 19.24 -25.61 0.38
CA GLN A 253 18.10 -26.18 -0.33
C GLN A 253 17.43 -27.30 0.47
N ALA A 254 18.22 -28.19 1.10
CA ALA A 254 17.71 -29.23 1.97
C ALA A 254 16.96 -28.65 3.18
N LYS A 255 17.47 -27.57 3.79
CA LYS A 255 16.80 -26.87 4.92
C LYS A 255 15.48 -26.23 4.50
N CYS A 256 15.38 -25.75 3.26
CA CYS A 256 14.17 -25.16 2.69
C CYS A 256 13.18 -26.20 2.11
N SER A 257 13.49 -27.49 2.13
CA SER A 257 12.68 -28.55 1.48
C SER A 257 11.22 -28.65 1.95
N ARG A 258 10.91 -28.16 3.16
CA ARG A 258 9.53 -28.12 3.67
C ARG A 258 8.69 -26.95 3.14
N ILE A 259 9.33 -25.93 2.56
CA ILE A 259 8.65 -24.74 2.06
C ILE A 259 7.93 -25.10 0.75
N ARG A 260 6.62 -24.89 0.69
CA ARG A 260 5.80 -25.23 -0.47
C ARG A 260 6.05 -24.29 -1.65
N THR A 261 6.18 -23.01 -1.35
CA THR A 261 6.41 -21.95 -2.33
C THR A 261 7.69 -21.21 -1.98
N LEU A 262 8.77 -21.49 -2.70
CA LEU A 262 10.07 -20.86 -2.50
C LEU A 262 10.43 -20.00 -3.72
N ARG A 263 10.80 -18.75 -3.49
CA ARG A 263 11.41 -17.88 -4.51
C ARG A 263 12.85 -17.57 -4.12
N HIS A 264 13.77 -17.95 -4.99
CA HIS A 264 15.21 -17.84 -4.77
C HIS A 264 15.71 -16.40 -4.97
N PRO A 265 16.90 -16.04 -4.45
CA PRO A 265 17.47 -14.71 -4.61
C PRO A 265 17.58 -14.21 -6.06
N GLU A 266 17.76 -15.13 -7.01
CA GLU A 266 18.00 -14.81 -8.42
C GLU A 266 16.74 -14.95 -9.30
N ASP A 267 15.60 -15.35 -8.72
CA ASP A 267 14.36 -15.49 -9.48
C ASP A 267 13.89 -14.13 -10.02
N SER A 268 13.25 -14.16 -11.19
CA SER A 268 12.73 -12.96 -11.84
C SER A 268 11.77 -12.18 -10.92
N MET A 269 11.81 -10.86 -11.08
CA MET A 269 10.94 -9.87 -10.45
C MET A 269 9.78 -9.43 -11.37
N ASP A 270 9.62 -10.04 -12.55
CA ASP A 270 8.60 -9.61 -13.53
C ASP A 270 7.16 -9.75 -13.03
N ASP A 271 6.91 -10.69 -12.12
CA ASP A 271 5.61 -10.92 -11.48
C ASP A 271 5.44 -10.18 -10.14
N TYR A 272 6.38 -9.29 -9.81
CA TYR A 272 6.33 -8.48 -8.60
C TYR A 272 5.30 -7.35 -8.76
N ASP A 273 4.46 -7.19 -7.75
CA ASP A 273 3.28 -6.30 -7.74
C ASP A 273 3.58 -4.83 -7.43
N LEU A 274 4.82 -4.51 -7.02
CA LEU A 274 5.27 -3.15 -6.72
C LEU A 274 6.40 -2.72 -7.67
N SER A 275 6.63 -1.41 -7.80
CA SER A 275 7.81 -0.93 -8.51
C SER A 275 9.10 -1.40 -7.81
N PHE A 276 10.06 -1.86 -8.62
CA PHE A 276 11.36 -2.32 -8.15
C PHE A 276 12.45 -1.81 -9.09
N ASP A 277 13.43 -1.14 -8.52
CA ASP A 277 14.58 -0.59 -9.25
C ASP A 277 15.64 -1.69 -9.37
N TYR A 278 15.90 -2.12 -10.61
CA TYR A 278 16.96 -3.07 -10.91
C TYR A 278 18.35 -2.42 -10.77
N THR A 279 18.82 -2.21 -9.54
CA THR A 279 20.25 -2.02 -9.29
C THR A 279 20.85 -3.37 -8.94
N ILE A 280 21.40 -4.06 -9.95
CA ILE A 280 21.98 -5.40 -9.80
C ILE A 280 23.30 -5.29 -9.04
N PRO A 281 23.37 -5.73 -7.78
CA PRO A 281 24.61 -5.80 -7.04
C PRO A 281 25.35 -7.08 -7.48
N ARG A 282 26.68 -7.10 -7.40
CA ARG A 282 27.41 -8.36 -7.55
C ARG A 282 27.03 -9.29 -6.38
N PRO A 283 26.53 -10.52 -6.62
CA PRO A 283 26.33 -11.49 -5.54
C PRO A 283 27.64 -11.69 -4.78
N CYS A 284 27.59 -11.79 -3.46
CA CYS A 284 28.83 -11.78 -2.67
C CYS A 284 29.73 -13.01 -2.91
N TRP A 285 29.20 -14.05 -3.55
CA TRP A 285 29.90 -15.27 -3.94
C TRP A 285 30.33 -15.28 -5.43
N SER A 286 29.91 -14.30 -6.24
CA SER A 286 30.30 -14.23 -7.65
C SER A 286 31.61 -13.47 -7.84
N THR A 287 32.57 -14.09 -8.52
CA THR A 287 33.83 -13.44 -8.99
C THR A 287 33.68 -12.80 -10.37
N LYS A 288 32.55 -12.98 -11.07
CA LYS A 288 32.29 -12.41 -12.39
C LYS A 288 31.14 -11.39 -12.34
N PRO A 289 31.20 -10.29 -13.11
CA PRO A 289 30.03 -9.43 -13.28
C PRO A 289 28.89 -10.24 -13.91
N ILE A 290 27.66 -10.09 -13.39
CA ILE A 290 26.46 -10.55 -14.09
C ILE A 290 26.26 -9.57 -15.25
N GLU A 291 26.85 -9.87 -16.40
CA GLU A 291 26.48 -9.24 -17.66
C GLU A 291 25.22 -9.94 -18.16
N TYR A 292 24.16 -9.15 -18.39
CA TYR A 292 23.03 -9.59 -19.18
C TYR A 292 23.53 -9.98 -20.58
N ALA A 293 23.63 -11.29 -20.82
CA ALA A 293 23.62 -11.81 -22.17
C ALA A 293 22.44 -12.76 -22.29
N MET A 294 21.40 -12.28 -22.98
CA MET A 294 20.44 -13.15 -23.64
C MET A 294 21.21 -14.16 -24.50
N SER A 295 21.46 -15.35 -23.97
CA SER A 295 21.63 -16.58 -24.74
C SER A 295 21.78 -17.74 -23.77
N CYS A 296 20.66 -18.42 -23.50
CA CYS A 296 20.71 -19.82 -23.14
C CYS A 296 21.45 -20.56 -24.25
N THR A 297 22.69 -20.97 -23.99
CA THR A 297 23.24 -22.17 -24.61
C THR A 297 23.79 -23.05 -23.50
N SER A 298 23.01 -24.09 -23.19
CA SER A 298 23.54 -25.32 -22.62
C SER A 298 24.70 -25.80 -23.50
N PRO A 299 25.78 -26.32 -22.92
CA PRO A 299 25.95 -27.76 -23.13
C PRO A 299 26.63 -28.50 -21.96
N TYR A 300 25.98 -29.62 -21.58
CA TYR A 300 26.45 -30.77 -20.80
C TYR A 300 26.80 -30.59 -19.33
#